data_AF-A0A1R1XST3-F1
#
_entry.id   AF-A0A1R1XST3-F1
#
_cell.length_a   1.000
_cell.length_b   1.000
_cell.length_c   1.000
_cell.angle_alpha   90.00
_cell.angle_beta   90.00
_cell.angle_gamma   90.00
#
_symmetry.space_group_name_H-M   'P 1'
#
loop_
_entity.id
_entity.type
_entity.pdbx_description
1 polymer ?
#
loop_
_entity_poly.entity_id
_entity_poly.type
_entity_poly.pdbx_seq_one_letter_code
_entity_poly.pdbx_strand_id
1 'polypeptide(L)'
;MNSAVVKGLYRGAKHGVLTSKQGRNFYKGNKTGSTGRHTKHGSYVIEWNKVRTYPVPDLTDFKLKAYVSHRTEKVSSKMPSPDDFIRL
;
A
#
# COMPACT_ATOMS: atom_id res chain seq x y z
N MET A 1 -47.77 -30.60 0.82
CA MET A 1 -47.10 -29.71 -0.14
C MET A 1 -45.85 -29.16 0.52
N ASN A 2 -44.68 -29.77 0.31
CA ASN A 2 -43.41 -29.27 0.87
C ASN A 2 -42.48 -28.93 -0.30
N SER A 3 -42.44 -27.66 -0.67
CA SER A 3 -41.52 -27.13 -1.68
C SER A 3 -40.13 -27.03 -1.06
N ALA A 4 -39.20 -27.86 -1.56
CA ALA A 4 -37.80 -27.75 -1.20
C ALA A 4 -37.24 -26.41 -1.70
N VAL A 5 -37.03 -25.47 -0.79
CA VAL A 5 -36.36 -24.19 -1.10
C VAL A 5 -34.89 -24.50 -1.41
N VAL A 6 -34.52 -24.44 -2.69
CA VAL A 6 -33.13 -24.56 -3.14
C VAL A 6 -32.36 -23.34 -2.63
N LYS A 7 -31.50 -23.55 -1.62
CA LYS A 7 -30.75 -22.48 -0.92
C LYS A 7 -29.54 -21.91 -1.68
N GLY A 8 -29.32 -22.25 -2.93
CA GLY A 8 -28.21 -21.66 -3.69
C GLY A 8 -28.03 -22.27 -5.07
N LEU A 9 -27.92 -21.42 -6.08
CA LEU A 9 -27.57 -21.82 -7.44
C LEU A 9 -26.06 -22.06 -7.49
N TYR A 10 -25.63 -23.33 -7.35
CA TYR A 10 -24.22 -23.71 -7.46
C TYR A 10 -23.77 -23.54 -8.93
N ARG A 11 -23.42 -22.32 -9.31
CA ARG A 11 -22.68 -22.06 -10.55
C ARG A 11 -21.31 -22.69 -10.36
N GLY A 12 -20.92 -23.60 -11.26
CA GLY A 12 -19.62 -24.29 -11.22
C GLY A 12 -18.42 -23.34 -11.21
N ALA A 13 -17.23 -23.87 -11.46
CA ALA A 13 -16.01 -23.05 -11.48
C ALA A 13 -16.17 -21.84 -12.42
N LYS A 14 -15.83 -20.64 -11.94
CA LYS A 14 -15.90 -19.41 -12.71
C LYS A 14 -14.54 -19.14 -13.38
N HIS A 15 -14.56 -18.73 -14.64
CA HIS A 15 -13.38 -18.22 -15.34
C HIS A 15 -13.13 -16.76 -14.95
N GLY A 16 -12.25 -16.54 -13.99
CA GLY A 16 -11.82 -15.21 -13.53
C GLY A 16 -10.36 -15.22 -13.08
N VAL A 17 -9.82 -14.07 -12.71
CA VAL A 17 -8.43 -13.98 -12.23
C VAL A 17 -8.28 -14.76 -10.93
N LEU A 18 -7.34 -15.71 -10.92
CA LEU A 18 -7.05 -16.51 -9.73
C LEU A 18 -6.37 -15.66 -8.64
N THR A 19 -6.94 -15.74 -7.45
CA THR A 19 -6.44 -15.13 -6.22
C THR A 19 -5.75 -16.16 -5.33
N SER A 20 -5.09 -15.70 -4.28
CA SER A 20 -4.42 -16.54 -3.28
C SER A 20 -5.33 -17.53 -2.54
N LYS A 21 -6.66 -17.40 -2.68
CA LYS A 21 -7.67 -18.25 -2.02
C LYS A 21 -8.30 -19.28 -2.94
N GLN A 22 -7.83 -19.39 -4.18
CA GLN A 22 -8.45 -20.21 -5.22
C GLN A 22 -7.46 -21.28 -5.74
N GLY A 23 -7.23 -22.33 -4.93
CA GLY A 23 -6.44 -23.51 -5.33
C GLY A 23 -5.57 -24.08 -4.21
N ARG A 24 -5.42 -25.41 -4.15
CA ARG A 24 -4.64 -26.10 -3.10
C ARG A 24 -3.13 -25.94 -3.25
N ASN A 25 -2.62 -25.87 -4.48
CA ASN A 25 -1.19 -25.69 -4.81
C ASN A 25 -0.93 -24.40 -5.59
N PHE A 26 -1.81 -23.41 -5.43
CA PHE A 26 -1.70 -22.10 -6.09
C PHE A 26 -1.39 -21.02 -5.04
N TYR A 27 -0.12 -20.93 -4.68
CA TYR A 27 0.36 -20.01 -3.65
C TYR A 27 0.81 -18.69 -4.28
N LYS A 28 -0.12 -17.74 -4.40
CA LYS A 28 0.15 -16.39 -4.92
C LYS A 28 0.08 -15.36 -3.80
N GLY A 29 0.97 -14.36 -3.84
CA GLY A 29 0.99 -13.25 -2.89
C GLY A 29 0.16 -12.03 -3.32
N ASN A 30 0.07 -11.03 -2.44
CA ASN A 30 -0.72 -9.80 -2.63
C ASN A 30 0.15 -8.56 -2.97
N LYS A 31 1.27 -8.75 -3.69
CA LYS A 31 2.16 -7.66 -4.15
C LYS A 31 2.82 -6.80 -3.04
N THR A 32 3.09 -7.35 -1.86
CA THR A 32 3.68 -6.61 -0.72
C THR A 32 5.19 -6.32 -0.86
N GLY A 33 5.87 -6.92 -1.85
CA GLY A 33 7.33 -6.88 -1.99
C GLY A 33 8.02 -7.86 -1.03
N SER A 34 9.31 -8.16 -1.24
CA SER A 34 10.08 -9.07 -0.38
C SER A 34 10.88 -8.31 0.68
N THR A 35 10.86 -8.80 1.92
CA THR A 35 11.66 -8.24 3.04
C THR A 35 12.97 -9.02 3.27
N GLY A 36 13.23 -10.04 2.47
CA GLY A 36 14.32 -10.98 2.68
C GLY A 36 14.25 -12.15 1.71
N ARG A 37 14.74 -13.32 2.12
CA ARG A 37 14.85 -14.51 1.27
C ARG A 37 14.60 -15.81 2.03
N HIS A 38 14.23 -16.86 1.29
CA HIS A 38 14.17 -18.21 1.82
C HIS A 38 15.57 -18.84 1.92
N THR A 39 15.75 -19.76 2.87
CA THR A 39 16.94 -20.61 2.99
C THR A 39 16.74 -21.93 2.24
N LYS A 40 17.83 -22.68 2.03
CA LYS A 40 17.79 -24.02 1.41
C LYS A 40 16.82 -24.97 2.12
N HIS A 41 16.63 -24.79 3.43
CA HIS A 41 15.78 -25.65 4.27
C HIS A 41 14.41 -25.03 4.58
N GLY A 42 13.95 -24.07 3.77
CA GLY A 42 12.59 -23.52 3.85
C GLY A 42 12.37 -22.46 4.94
N SER A 43 13.39 -22.14 5.74
CA SER A 43 13.33 -20.99 6.67
C SER A 43 13.32 -19.67 5.91
N TYR A 44 13.01 -18.57 6.60
CA TYR A 44 13.05 -17.22 6.02
C TYR A 44 14.02 -16.34 6.81
N VAL A 45 14.91 -15.65 6.10
CA VAL A 45 15.87 -14.69 6.68
C VAL A 45 15.47 -13.29 6.26
N ILE A 46 15.30 -12.42 7.26
CA ILE A 46 14.99 -11.00 7.07
C ILE A 46 16.28 -10.27 6.70
N GLU A 47 16.24 -9.48 5.62
CA GLU A 47 17.35 -8.65 5.18
C GLU A 47 17.04 -7.20 5.54
N TRP A 48 17.73 -6.63 6.53
CA TRP A 48 17.41 -5.30 7.08
C TRP A 48 17.52 -4.17 6.08
N ASN A 49 18.35 -4.30 5.04
CA ASN A 49 18.43 -3.35 3.93
C ASN A 49 17.16 -3.32 3.05
N LYS A 50 16.31 -4.36 3.09
CA LYS A 50 15.02 -4.41 2.38
C LYS A 50 13.84 -4.00 3.25
N VAL A 51 14.05 -3.88 4.57
CA VAL A 51 13.01 -3.43 5.51
C VAL A 51 12.82 -1.94 5.34
N ARG A 52 11.59 -1.50 5.03
CA ARG A 52 11.25 -0.09 4.96
C ARG A 52 11.23 0.50 6.36
N THR A 53 12.14 1.45 6.63
CA THR A 53 12.14 2.26 7.85
C THR A 53 11.51 3.61 7.57
N TYR A 54 10.57 4.04 8.40
CA TYR A 54 9.92 5.34 8.31
C TYR A 54 10.46 6.25 9.41
N PRO A 55 11.49 7.08 9.15
CA PRO A 55 12.02 7.99 10.15
C PRO A 55 10.98 9.07 10.45
N VAL A 56 10.43 9.04 11.65
CA VAL A 56 9.44 10.03 12.11
C VAL A 56 10.20 11.15 12.83
N PRO A 57 10.10 12.42 12.38
CA PRO A 57 10.71 13.55 13.08
C PRO A 57 9.95 13.86 14.38
N ASP A 58 10.60 14.59 15.29
CA ASP A 58 9.90 15.17 16.44
C ASP A 58 8.98 16.30 15.95
N LEU A 59 7.71 16.24 16.36
CA LEU A 59 6.66 17.20 16.00
C LEU A 59 6.16 17.99 17.21
N THR A 60 6.86 17.91 18.34
CA THR A 60 6.55 18.71 19.53
C THR A 60 6.58 20.20 19.18
N ASP A 61 5.54 20.93 19.57
CA ASP A 61 5.35 22.37 19.30
C ASP A 61 5.37 22.78 17.80
N PHE A 62 5.03 21.86 16.90
CA PHE A 62 4.97 22.16 15.47
C PHE A 62 3.84 23.17 15.15
N LYS A 63 4.25 24.33 14.61
CA LYS A 63 3.36 25.49 14.36
C LYS A 63 2.33 25.22 13.25
N LEU A 64 2.68 24.43 12.24
CA LEU A 64 1.81 24.19 11.08
C LEU A 64 0.73 23.14 11.40
N LYS A 65 -0.43 23.26 10.74
CA LYS A 65 -1.58 22.36 10.87
C LYS A 65 -1.94 21.78 9.50
N ALA A 66 -2.75 20.71 9.50
CA ALA A 66 -3.18 20.02 8.28
C ALA A 66 -4.00 20.91 7.32
N TYR A 67 -4.60 21.99 7.84
CA TYR A 67 -5.43 22.92 7.09
C TYR A 67 -5.02 24.37 7.36
N VAL A 68 -5.38 25.24 6.42
CA VAL A 68 -5.10 26.68 6.45
C VAL A 68 -6.42 27.45 6.57
N SER A 69 -6.38 28.65 7.16
CA SER A 69 -7.54 29.53 7.27
C SER A 69 -7.98 30.06 5.90
N HIS A 70 -9.30 30.11 5.67
CA HIS A 70 -9.90 30.75 4.49
C HIS A 70 -9.62 32.26 4.39
N ARG A 71 -9.19 32.90 5.50
CA ARG A 71 -8.83 34.32 5.53
C ARG A 71 -7.43 34.60 4.99
N THR A 72 -6.68 33.57 4.63
CA THR A 72 -5.32 33.73 4.08
C THR A 72 -5.39 34.33 2.68
N GLU A 73 -4.56 35.33 2.41
CA GLU A 73 -4.49 35.98 1.10
C GLU A 73 -4.00 35.00 0.02
N LYS A 74 -4.52 35.16 -1.20
CA LYS A 74 -4.09 34.36 -2.35
C LYS A 74 -2.84 34.97 -2.96
N VAL A 75 -1.73 34.25 -2.88
CA VAL A 75 -0.47 34.65 -3.51
C VAL A 75 -0.36 33.99 -4.89
N SER A 76 -0.16 34.78 -5.95
CA SER A 76 0.18 34.28 -7.29
C SER A 76 1.69 34.38 -7.49
N SER A 77 2.43 33.35 -7.10
CA SER A 77 3.88 33.27 -7.30
C SER A 77 4.22 32.42 -8.52
N LYS A 78 5.22 32.84 -9.29
CA LYS A 78 5.82 32.00 -10.34
C LYS A 78 6.52 30.80 -9.68
N MET A 79 6.43 29.62 -10.30
CA MET A 79 7.19 28.45 -9.86
C MET A 79 8.69 28.76 -9.87
N PRO A 80 9.45 28.34 -8.84
CA PRO A 80 10.89 28.57 -8.81
C PRO A 80 11.56 27.80 -9.96
N SER A 81 12.46 28.49 -10.65
CA SER A 81 13.28 27.92 -11.71
C SER A 81 14.56 27.30 -11.13
N PRO A 82 15.20 26.34 -11.82
CA PRO A 82 16.47 25.76 -11.37
C PRO A 82 17.54 26.81 -11.03
N ASP A 83 17.58 27.93 -11.77
CA ASP A 83 18.54 29.02 -11.55
C ASP A 83 18.35 29.74 -10.20
N ASP A 84 17.14 29.70 -9.63
CA ASP A 84 16.83 30.33 -8.34
C ASP A 84 17.45 29.57 -7.16
N PHE A 85 17.75 28.27 -7.35
CA PHE A 85 18.40 27.44 -6.32
C PHE A 85 19.93 27.53 -6.36
N ILE A 86 20.51 27.93 -7.50
CA ILE A 86 21.97 28.00 -7.70
C ILE A 86 22.56 29.28 -7.09
N ARG A 87 21.73 30.32 -6.91
CA ARG A 87 22.16 31.64 -6.40
C ARG A 87 22.01 31.80 -4.88
N LEU A 88 21.70 30.73 -4.16
CA LEU A 88 21.57 30.70 -2.70
C LEU A 88 22.92 30.59 -1.99
#